data_AF-A0A3B1DBM7-F1
#
_entry.id   AF-A0A3B1DBM7-F1
#
_cell.length_a   1.000
_cell.length_b   1.000
_cell.length_c   1.000
_cell.angle_alpha   90.00
_cell.angle_beta   90.00
_cell.angle_gamma   90.00
#
_symmetry.space_group_name_H-M   'P 1'
#
loop_
_entity.id
_entity.type
_entity.pdbx_description
1 polymer ?
#
loop_
_entity_poly.entity_id
_entity_poly.type
_entity_poly.pdbx_seq_one_letter_code
_entity_poly.pdbx_strand_id
1 'polypeptide(L)'
;MKFILLAITGFFSFFVALSSPAAAAPIGVPGATVGTNQSTLGLELNFMLDRDFEGPGDTESMSVLAKGQVGMSERVDFLYRAGFGRFEVGGRDSDAGPAFGFGTKVTWATLDDMNLKIGSVAQMLQVRADGDSGGRNSFTEYDFALGAYIDAGGAAAPEGRSVLTTYGGFVFSSLEIVTSGGGVALEDSSFGAFAGLLMKVNQKTEVGAELRLLDQTALSFYVAFAF
;
A
#
# COMPACT_ATOMS: atom_id res chain seq x y z
N MET A 1 -29.32 -21.13 -7.02
CA MET A 1 -28.78 -20.96 -5.65
C MET A 1 -27.69 -21.97 -5.27
N LYS A 2 -27.87 -23.29 -5.41
CA LYS A 2 -26.86 -24.29 -5.00
C LYS A 2 -25.49 -24.16 -5.70
N PHE A 3 -25.46 -23.82 -7.00
CA PHE A 3 -24.22 -23.59 -7.75
C PHE A 3 -23.44 -22.33 -7.34
N ILE A 4 -24.15 -21.27 -6.94
CA ILE A 4 -23.53 -20.02 -6.47
C ILE A 4 -22.90 -20.26 -5.09
N LEU A 5 -23.58 -21.00 -4.21
CA LEU A 5 -23.00 -21.39 -2.93
C LEU A 5 -21.76 -22.28 -3.12
N LEU A 6 -21.78 -23.21 -4.08
CA LEU A 6 -20.62 -24.08 -4.36
C LEU A 6 -19.44 -23.30 -4.95
N ALA A 7 -19.70 -22.29 -5.78
CA ALA A 7 -18.67 -21.40 -6.32
C ALA A 7 -18.08 -20.48 -5.24
N ILE A 8 -18.90 -19.95 -4.34
CA ILE A 8 -18.45 -19.14 -3.19
C ILE A 8 -17.66 -20.02 -2.22
N THR A 9 -18.16 -21.21 -1.88
CA THR A 9 -17.44 -22.15 -1.01
C THR A 9 -16.17 -22.67 -1.67
N GLY A 10 -16.18 -22.92 -2.98
CA GLY A 10 -15.01 -23.32 -3.77
C GLY A 10 -13.96 -22.22 -3.87
N PHE A 11 -14.39 -20.97 -4.05
CA PHE A 11 -13.53 -19.79 -4.00
C PHE A 11 -12.92 -19.65 -2.61
N PHE A 12 -13.72 -19.69 -1.54
CA PHE A 12 -13.23 -19.63 -0.16
C PHE A 12 -12.31 -20.79 0.24
N SER A 13 -12.56 -22.00 -0.27
CA SER A 13 -11.69 -23.16 0.02
C SER A 13 -10.39 -23.15 -0.78
N PHE A 14 -10.34 -22.46 -1.92
CA PHE A 14 -9.09 -22.17 -2.63
C PHE A 14 -8.19 -21.20 -1.84
N PHE A 15 -8.77 -20.22 -1.13
CA PHE A 15 -8.03 -19.29 -0.24
C PHE A 15 -7.58 -19.91 1.09
N VAL A 16 -8.04 -21.10 1.46
CA VAL A 16 -7.68 -21.74 2.74
C VAL A 16 -6.40 -22.59 2.61
N ALA A 17 -5.86 -22.78 1.40
CA ALA A 17 -4.83 -23.77 1.11
C ALA A 17 -3.41 -23.25 0.79
N LEU A 18 -3.09 -21.95 0.97
CA LEU A 18 -1.85 -21.34 0.46
C LEU A 18 -0.97 -20.66 1.53
N SER A 19 -0.79 -21.29 2.70
CA SER A 19 -0.11 -20.63 3.83
C SER A 19 1.40 -20.42 3.65
N SER A 20 1.86 -19.16 3.62
CA SER A 20 3.09 -18.69 4.28
C SER A 20 3.07 -17.15 4.45
N PRO A 21 3.82 -16.58 5.42
CA PRO A 21 3.62 -15.20 5.85
C PRO A 21 4.55 -14.20 5.13
N ALA A 22 3.96 -13.23 4.46
CA ALA A 22 4.67 -12.05 3.99
C ALA A 22 3.73 -10.89 3.72
N ALA A 23 4.20 -9.68 4.00
CA ALA A 23 3.31 -8.57 4.31
C ALA A 23 3.16 -7.57 3.16
N ALA A 24 1.91 -7.24 2.83
CA ALA A 24 1.53 -6.08 2.02
C ALA A 24 1.00 -4.96 2.93
N ALA A 25 1.55 -3.76 2.79
CA ALA A 25 1.35 -2.60 3.68
C ALA A 25 1.66 -1.28 2.92
N PRO A 26 1.39 -0.06 3.43
CA PRO A 26 1.61 1.21 2.71
C PRO A 26 3.07 1.33 2.28
N ILE A 27 3.34 1.82 1.05
CA ILE A 27 4.48 1.41 0.16
C ILE A 27 4.64 -0.12 0.20
N GLY A 28 5.10 -0.60 1.33
CA GLY A 28 5.14 -1.94 1.83
C GLY A 28 6.48 -2.09 2.51
N VAL A 29 6.62 -3.07 3.40
CA VAL A 29 7.94 -3.49 3.88
C VAL A 29 8.80 -3.81 2.63
N PRO A 30 9.82 -2.98 2.28
CA PRO A 30 10.52 -3.14 1.01
C PRO A 30 11.31 -4.43 1.03
N GLY A 31 11.14 -5.27 0.01
CA GLY A 31 11.82 -6.58 -0.05
C GLY A 31 11.22 -7.66 0.87
N ALA A 32 10.10 -7.40 1.54
CA ALA A 32 9.31 -8.46 2.17
C ALA A 32 8.35 -9.07 1.13
N THR A 33 8.91 -9.89 0.25
CA THR A 33 8.15 -10.61 -0.76
C THR A 33 7.39 -11.79 -0.17
N VAL A 34 6.23 -12.10 -0.73
CA VAL A 34 5.40 -13.26 -0.35
C VAL A 34 5.94 -14.56 -0.90
N GLY A 35 6.74 -14.51 -1.95
CA GLY A 35 7.35 -15.70 -2.47
C GLY A 35 6.35 -16.54 -3.27
N THR A 36 6.89 -17.56 -3.92
CA THR A 36 6.24 -18.13 -5.10
C THR A 36 4.91 -18.80 -4.74
N ASN A 37 3.85 -18.50 -5.51
CA ASN A 37 2.49 -19.05 -5.35
C ASN A 37 1.77 -18.66 -4.05
N GLN A 38 2.20 -17.58 -3.38
CA GLN A 38 1.57 -17.09 -2.17
C GLN A 38 0.81 -15.79 -2.42
N SER A 39 -0.17 -15.51 -1.57
CA SER A 39 -0.92 -14.28 -1.66
C SER A 39 -1.35 -13.74 -0.31
N THR A 40 -1.50 -12.43 -0.22
CA THR A 40 -2.10 -11.77 0.94
C THR A 40 -3.17 -10.81 0.52
N LEU A 41 -4.14 -10.59 1.38
CA LEU A 41 -5.17 -9.56 1.21
C LEU A 41 -5.35 -8.82 2.53
N GLY A 42 -5.31 -7.50 2.48
CA GLY A 42 -5.45 -6.62 3.63
C GLY A 42 -6.32 -5.42 3.36
N LEU A 43 -6.74 -4.78 4.44
CA LEU A 43 -7.37 -3.47 4.43
C LEU A 43 -6.33 -2.41 4.78
N GLU A 44 -6.33 -1.32 4.02
CA GLU A 44 -5.38 -0.23 4.09
C GLU A 44 -6.15 1.08 4.20
N LEU A 45 -5.76 1.91 5.17
CA LEU A 45 -6.23 3.28 5.36
C LEU A 45 -5.04 4.20 5.12
N ASN A 46 -5.14 5.08 4.14
CA ASN A 46 -4.10 6.08 3.87
C ASN A 46 -4.63 7.48 4.09
N PHE A 47 -3.79 8.30 4.71
CA PHE A 47 -3.99 9.71 4.92
C PHE A 47 -2.76 10.43 4.37
N MET A 48 -2.97 11.36 3.45
CA MET A 48 -1.98 12.31 2.98
C MET A 48 -2.39 13.67 3.51
N LEU A 49 -1.52 14.29 4.29
CA LEU A 49 -1.76 15.56 4.95
C LEU A 49 -0.74 16.58 4.43
N ASP A 50 -1.21 17.80 4.17
CA ASP A 50 -0.38 18.97 3.92
C ASP A 50 0.67 18.76 2.80
N ARG A 51 0.24 18.24 1.63
CA ARG A 51 1.13 18.26 0.45
C ARG A 51 1.09 19.63 -0.19
N ASP A 52 2.18 20.37 -0.02
CA ASP A 52 2.34 21.69 -0.63
C ASP A 52 2.66 21.53 -2.12
N PHE A 53 1.88 22.20 -2.97
CA PHE A 53 2.14 22.31 -4.40
C PHE A 53 2.61 23.73 -4.67
N GLU A 54 3.48 23.94 -5.68
CA GLU A 54 3.68 25.27 -6.27
C GLU A 54 2.37 25.70 -6.99
N GLY A 55 1.33 26.08 -6.24
CA GLY A 55 -0.05 26.04 -6.72
C GLY A 55 -1.11 26.37 -5.65
N PRO A 56 -2.40 26.04 -5.87
CA PRO A 56 -3.55 26.71 -5.23
C PRO A 56 -3.79 26.34 -3.75
N GLY A 57 -2.77 25.91 -3.02
CA GLY A 57 -2.83 25.53 -1.60
C GLY A 57 -2.64 24.03 -1.37
N ASP A 58 -2.68 23.65 -0.10
CA ASP A 58 -2.42 22.30 0.38
C ASP A 58 -3.37 21.27 -0.27
N THR A 59 -2.84 20.06 -0.47
CA THR A 59 -3.63 18.90 -0.90
C THR A 59 -3.67 17.87 0.21
N GLU A 60 -4.88 17.42 0.53
CA GLU A 60 -5.12 16.31 1.44
C GLU A 60 -5.77 15.14 0.69
N SER A 61 -5.51 13.91 1.12
CA SER A 61 -6.26 12.76 0.62
C SER A 61 -6.49 11.71 1.68
N MET A 62 -7.63 11.03 1.57
CA MET A 62 -7.98 9.88 2.39
C MET A 62 -8.45 8.75 1.50
N SER A 63 -7.89 7.55 1.67
CA SER A 63 -8.35 6.35 0.97
C SER A 63 -8.51 5.16 1.89
N VAL A 64 -9.50 4.33 1.57
CA VAL A 64 -9.77 3.02 2.17
C VAL A 64 -9.68 1.99 1.05
N LEU A 65 -8.68 1.11 1.14
CA LEU A 65 -8.34 0.18 0.06
C LEU A 65 -8.29 -1.25 0.58
N ALA A 66 -8.75 -2.19 -0.24
CA ALA A 66 -8.31 -3.56 -0.17
C ALA A 66 -7.02 -3.69 -0.98
N LYS A 67 -5.92 -4.06 -0.33
CA LYS A 67 -4.61 -4.28 -0.95
C LYS A 67 -4.30 -5.77 -0.97
N GLY A 68 -3.98 -6.30 -2.14
CA GLY A 68 -3.49 -7.65 -2.29
C GLY A 68 -2.09 -7.70 -2.88
N GLN A 69 -1.41 -8.82 -2.62
CA GLN A 69 -0.08 -9.14 -3.11
C GLN A 69 -0.08 -10.58 -3.60
N VAL A 70 0.55 -10.82 -4.74
CA VAL A 70 0.68 -12.15 -5.36
C VAL A 70 2.14 -12.38 -5.70
N GLY A 71 2.71 -13.46 -5.18
CA GLY A 71 4.11 -13.78 -5.39
C GLY A 71 4.37 -14.41 -6.75
N MET A 72 5.11 -13.68 -7.58
CA MET A 72 5.51 -14.13 -8.91
C MET A 72 6.79 -14.99 -8.84
N SER A 73 7.64 -14.72 -7.86
CA SER A 73 8.83 -15.49 -7.52
C SER A 73 9.22 -15.24 -6.06
N GLU A 74 10.26 -15.93 -5.57
CA GLU A 74 10.86 -15.67 -4.25
C GLU A 74 11.29 -14.21 -4.03
N ARG A 75 11.53 -13.45 -5.10
CA ARG A 75 12.07 -12.08 -5.03
C ARG A 75 11.17 -11.02 -5.64
N VAL A 76 10.05 -11.40 -6.24
CA VAL A 76 9.21 -10.45 -7.00
C VAL A 76 7.76 -10.76 -6.75
N ASP A 77 7.01 -9.74 -6.37
CA ASP A 77 5.57 -9.83 -6.22
C ASP A 77 4.86 -8.72 -6.97
N PHE A 78 3.65 -9.04 -7.40
CA PHE A 78 2.71 -8.09 -7.92
C PHE A 78 1.80 -7.57 -6.80
N LEU A 79 1.51 -6.28 -6.82
CA LEU A 79 0.60 -5.61 -5.89
C LEU A 79 -0.63 -5.15 -6.65
N TYR A 80 -1.80 -5.26 -6.04
CA TYR A 80 -3.03 -4.62 -6.51
C TYR A 80 -3.76 -3.97 -5.35
N ARG A 81 -4.46 -2.87 -5.63
CA ARG A 81 -5.21 -2.07 -4.66
C ARG A 81 -6.54 -1.68 -5.28
N ALA A 82 -7.62 -1.79 -4.54
CA ALA A 82 -8.94 -1.36 -4.98
C ALA A 82 -9.77 -0.89 -3.78
N GLY A 83 -10.54 0.18 -3.94
CA GLY A 83 -11.39 0.69 -2.88
C GLY A 83 -11.95 2.05 -3.23
N PHE A 84 -11.94 2.95 -2.24
CA PHE A 84 -12.50 4.28 -2.37
C PHE A 84 -11.55 5.32 -1.80
N GLY A 85 -11.56 6.50 -2.37
CA GLY A 85 -10.79 7.63 -1.88
C GLY A 85 -11.49 8.95 -2.15
N ARG A 86 -11.07 9.96 -1.41
CA ARG A 86 -11.43 11.37 -1.61
C ARG A 86 -10.17 12.20 -1.45
N PHE A 87 -10.16 13.39 -2.03
CA PHE A 87 -9.07 14.33 -1.92
C PHE A 87 -9.60 15.76 -1.89
N GLU A 88 -8.84 16.65 -1.27
CA GLU A 88 -9.09 18.09 -1.20
C GLU A 88 -7.94 18.81 -1.89
N VAL A 89 -8.24 19.84 -2.69
CA VAL A 89 -7.22 20.67 -3.35
C VAL A 89 -7.58 22.13 -3.12
N GLY A 90 -6.73 22.85 -2.38
CA GLY A 90 -6.90 24.30 -2.20
C GLY A 90 -8.26 24.68 -1.59
N GLY A 91 -8.73 23.93 -0.60
CA GLY A 91 -10.02 24.19 0.06
C GLY A 91 -11.25 23.63 -0.66
N ARG A 92 -11.07 22.85 -1.74
CA ARG A 92 -12.17 22.24 -2.50
C ARG A 92 -12.16 20.72 -2.36
N ASP A 93 -13.21 20.20 -1.74
CA ASP A 93 -13.40 18.77 -1.54
C ASP A 93 -13.79 18.06 -2.84
N SER A 94 -13.37 16.80 -2.95
CA SER A 94 -13.95 15.83 -3.87
C SER A 94 -14.92 14.93 -3.13
N ASP A 95 -15.95 14.46 -3.82
CA ASP A 95 -16.76 13.34 -3.34
C ASP A 95 -15.90 12.08 -3.20
N ALA A 96 -16.34 11.12 -2.38
CA ALA A 96 -15.71 9.81 -2.34
C ALA A 96 -15.96 9.06 -3.65
N GLY A 97 -14.89 8.62 -4.29
CA GLY A 97 -14.96 7.90 -5.56
C GLY A 97 -14.07 6.67 -5.61
N PRO A 98 -14.18 5.85 -6.67
CA PRO A 98 -13.40 4.62 -6.78
C PRO A 98 -11.90 4.90 -6.85
N ALA A 99 -11.14 4.03 -6.19
CA ALA A 99 -9.69 4.04 -6.15
C ALA A 99 -9.13 2.70 -6.63
N PHE A 100 -8.13 2.72 -7.49
CA PHE A 100 -7.47 1.53 -8.02
C PHE A 100 -5.97 1.74 -8.14
N GLY A 101 -5.19 0.70 -7.88
CA GLY A 101 -3.76 0.77 -7.96
C GLY A 101 -3.13 -0.58 -8.25
N PHE A 102 -1.90 -0.55 -8.72
CA PHE A 102 -1.08 -1.73 -8.95
C PHE A 102 0.39 -1.40 -8.73
N GLY A 103 1.21 -2.42 -8.57
CA GLY A 103 2.63 -2.22 -8.34
C GLY A 103 3.43 -3.50 -8.36
N THR A 104 4.72 -3.37 -8.09
CA THR A 104 5.66 -4.47 -7.99
C THR A 104 6.58 -4.24 -6.81
N LYS A 105 6.86 -5.30 -6.08
CA LYS A 105 7.85 -5.34 -5.00
C LYS A 105 8.99 -6.25 -5.43
N VAL A 106 10.23 -5.83 -5.18
CA VAL A 106 11.43 -6.60 -5.51
C VAL A 106 12.35 -6.70 -4.30
N THR A 107 12.84 -7.90 -4.02
CA THR A 107 13.86 -8.18 -3.01
C THR A 107 15.22 -8.31 -3.70
N TRP A 108 16.11 -7.35 -3.45
CA TRP A 108 17.43 -7.30 -4.08
C TRP A 108 18.44 -8.16 -3.33
N ALA A 109 18.45 -8.04 -2.01
CA ALA A 109 19.42 -8.70 -1.15
C ALA A 109 18.79 -9.17 0.15
N THR A 110 19.29 -10.32 0.62
CA THR A 110 18.99 -10.90 1.92
C THR A 110 20.33 -11.11 2.62
N LEU A 111 20.47 -10.56 3.81
CA LEU A 111 21.63 -10.65 4.67
C LEU A 111 21.22 -11.42 5.92
N ASP A 112 21.27 -12.76 5.81
CA ASP A 112 20.73 -13.67 6.81
C ASP A 112 21.38 -13.49 8.20
N ASP A 113 22.70 -13.24 8.25
CA ASP A 113 23.44 -13.01 9.51
C ASP A 113 22.93 -11.80 10.32
N MET A 114 22.31 -10.84 9.64
CA MET A 114 21.78 -9.61 10.24
C MET A 114 20.25 -9.58 10.29
N ASN A 115 19.58 -10.65 9.82
CA ASN A 115 18.14 -10.67 9.56
C ASN A 115 17.68 -9.43 8.77
N LEU A 116 18.47 -8.98 7.81
CA LEU A 116 18.21 -7.74 7.07
C LEU A 116 17.89 -8.08 5.63
N LYS A 117 16.81 -7.53 5.07
CA LYS A 117 16.57 -7.56 3.63
C LYS A 117 16.46 -6.16 3.07
N ILE A 118 16.84 -6.04 1.80
CA ILE A 118 16.84 -4.80 1.04
C ILE A 118 15.99 -5.02 -0.19
N GLY A 119 15.08 -4.10 -0.45
CA GLY A 119 14.16 -4.19 -1.57
C GLY A 119 13.62 -2.86 -2.02
N SER A 120 12.91 -2.89 -3.13
CA SER A 120 12.20 -1.75 -3.65
C SER A 120 10.72 -2.05 -3.87
N VAL A 121 9.92 -1.00 -3.90
CA VAL A 121 8.52 -1.04 -4.31
C VAL A 121 8.32 0.03 -5.38
N ALA A 122 7.64 -0.32 -6.46
CA ALA A 122 7.09 0.64 -7.41
C ALA A 122 5.57 0.44 -7.46
N GLN A 123 4.78 1.47 -7.24
CA GLN A 123 3.31 1.35 -7.23
C GLN A 123 2.64 2.61 -7.76
N MET A 124 1.41 2.46 -8.21
CA MET A 124 0.53 3.55 -8.61
C MET A 124 -0.82 3.40 -7.91
N LEU A 125 -1.44 4.55 -7.56
CA LEU A 125 -2.80 4.65 -7.08
C LEU A 125 -3.51 5.77 -7.83
N GLN A 126 -4.63 5.44 -8.47
CA GLN A 126 -5.54 6.40 -9.08
C GLN A 126 -6.85 6.44 -8.29
N VAL A 127 -7.28 7.63 -7.89
CA VAL A 127 -8.60 7.93 -7.35
C VAL A 127 -9.35 8.77 -8.37
N ARG A 128 -10.59 8.39 -8.69
CA ARG A 128 -11.49 9.19 -9.53
C ARG A 128 -12.67 9.60 -8.69
N ALA A 129 -12.91 10.89 -8.59
CA ALA A 129 -13.98 11.46 -7.79
C ALA A 129 -14.69 12.55 -8.55
N ASP A 130 -15.98 12.75 -8.28
CA ASP A 130 -16.69 13.93 -8.78
C ASP A 130 -16.36 15.12 -7.85
N GLY A 131 -16.18 16.30 -8.43
CA GLY A 131 -16.01 17.54 -7.68
C GLY A 131 -17.35 18.25 -7.46
N ASP A 132 -17.40 19.15 -6.48
CA ASP A 132 -18.59 19.92 -6.09
C ASP A 132 -19.33 20.63 -7.25
N SER A 133 -18.62 20.95 -8.35
CA SER A 133 -19.17 21.57 -9.56
C SER A 133 -19.68 20.56 -10.61
N GLY A 134 -19.81 19.28 -10.27
CA GLY A 134 -20.38 18.22 -11.13
C GLY A 134 -19.45 17.72 -12.24
N GLY A 135 -18.16 18.01 -12.16
CA GLY A 135 -17.18 17.51 -13.11
C GLY A 135 -16.24 16.46 -12.48
N ARG A 136 -15.64 15.63 -13.33
CA ARG A 136 -14.76 14.54 -12.90
C ARG A 136 -13.37 15.05 -12.57
N ASN A 137 -12.92 14.80 -11.35
CA ASN A 137 -11.57 15.03 -10.91
C ASN A 137 -10.83 13.68 -10.77
N SER A 138 -9.51 13.69 -10.96
CA SER A 138 -8.69 12.51 -10.70
C SER A 138 -7.40 12.88 -9.97
N PHE A 139 -7.00 12.00 -9.07
CA PHE A 139 -5.75 12.03 -8.32
C PHE A 139 -4.99 10.76 -8.70
N THR A 140 -3.75 10.89 -9.17
CA THR A 140 -2.91 9.74 -9.53
C THR A 140 -1.54 9.89 -8.87
N GLU A 141 -1.23 9.02 -7.92
CA GLU A 141 0.06 8.97 -7.23
C GLU A 141 0.89 7.81 -7.76
N TYR A 142 2.17 8.07 -8.04
CA TYR A 142 3.19 7.10 -8.42
C TYR A 142 4.30 7.11 -7.36
N ASP A 143 4.51 5.99 -6.69
CA ASP A 143 5.56 5.85 -5.68
C ASP A 143 6.64 4.89 -6.17
N PHE A 144 7.90 5.28 -5.97
CA PHE A 144 9.05 4.39 -6.02
C PHE A 144 9.81 4.49 -4.70
N ALA A 145 9.93 3.37 -4.00
CA ALA A 145 10.62 3.29 -2.72
C ALA A 145 11.76 2.28 -2.77
N LEU A 146 12.86 2.63 -2.09
CA LEU A 146 13.97 1.73 -1.79
C LEU A 146 14.17 1.73 -0.29
N GLY A 147 14.23 0.56 0.32
CA GLY A 147 14.45 0.48 1.75
C GLY A 147 14.91 -0.88 2.22
N ALA A 148 14.96 -1.00 3.53
CA ALA A 148 15.38 -2.20 4.21
C ALA A 148 14.44 -2.51 5.38
N TYR A 149 14.42 -3.77 5.76
CA TYR A 149 13.68 -4.20 6.94
C TYR A 149 14.42 -5.25 7.73
N ILE A 150 14.17 -5.25 9.05
CA ILE A 150 14.73 -6.22 9.97
C ILE A 150 13.68 -7.31 10.20
N ASP A 151 13.98 -8.51 9.72
CA ASP A 151 13.18 -9.72 9.89
C ASP A 151 13.43 -10.33 11.28
N ALA A 152 12.95 -9.64 12.33
CA ALA A 152 13.24 -10.00 13.73
C ALA A 152 12.67 -11.35 14.20
N GLY A 153 12.02 -12.15 13.34
CA GLY A 153 11.40 -13.41 13.73
C GLY A 153 11.29 -14.41 12.59
N GLY A 154 12.42 -14.68 11.92
CA GLY A 154 12.55 -15.64 10.82
C GLY A 154 11.50 -16.75 10.81
N ALA A 155 10.79 -16.86 9.68
CA ALA A 155 9.82 -17.90 9.31
C ALA A 155 8.58 -18.16 10.20
N ALA A 156 8.56 -17.88 11.49
CA ALA A 156 7.36 -18.07 12.31
C ALA A 156 7.47 -17.31 13.63
N ALA A 157 6.49 -16.45 13.91
CA ALA A 157 6.15 -16.16 15.30
C ALA A 157 5.88 -17.51 16.00
N PRO A 158 6.64 -17.90 17.04
CA PRO A 158 6.28 -19.05 17.86
C PRO A 158 4.85 -18.85 18.36
N GLU A 159 4.03 -19.91 18.35
CA GLU A 159 2.63 -19.83 18.77
C GLU A 159 2.48 -19.01 20.05
N GLY A 160 1.73 -17.89 19.97
CA GLY A 160 1.45 -17.02 21.12
C GLY A 160 2.41 -15.85 21.35
N ARG A 161 3.34 -15.52 20.44
CA ARG A 161 4.17 -14.30 20.54
C ARG A 161 4.01 -13.38 19.34
N SER A 162 3.79 -12.09 19.58
CA SER A 162 3.81 -11.07 18.54
C SER A 162 5.24 -10.71 18.15
N VAL A 163 5.54 -10.67 16.85
CA VAL A 163 6.85 -10.23 16.33
C VAL A 163 6.70 -8.83 15.75
N LEU A 164 7.55 -7.91 16.18
CA LEU A 164 7.63 -6.55 15.65
C LEU A 164 8.77 -6.46 14.62
N THR A 165 8.41 -6.05 13.41
CA THR A 165 9.32 -5.76 12.30
C THR A 165 9.37 -4.25 12.09
N THR A 166 10.58 -3.70 12.09
CA THR A 166 10.83 -2.31 11.74
C THR A 166 11.38 -2.23 10.32
N TYR A 167 10.95 -1.23 9.58
CA TYR A 167 11.43 -1.00 8.22
C TYR A 167 11.48 0.49 7.92
N GLY A 168 12.25 0.84 6.90
CA GLY A 168 12.33 2.21 6.42
C GLY A 168 13.24 2.35 5.22
N GLY A 169 13.28 3.55 4.67
CA GLY A 169 14.05 3.84 3.48
C GLY A 169 13.72 5.20 2.88
N PHE A 170 13.91 5.30 1.58
CA PHE A 170 13.67 6.50 0.78
C PHE A 170 12.56 6.24 -0.22
N VAL A 171 11.72 7.24 -0.46
CA VAL A 171 10.65 7.21 -1.44
C VAL A 171 10.70 8.45 -2.32
N PHE A 172 10.50 8.22 -3.60
CA PHE A 172 10.17 9.22 -4.60
C PHE A 172 8.69 9.08 -4.94
N SER A 173 7.94 10.18 -4.87
CA SER A 173 6.49 10.18 -5.11
C SER A 173 6.12 11.29 -6.09
N SER A 174 5.54 10.91 -7.22
CA SER A 174 4.96 11.85 -8.18
C SER A 174 3.44 11.83 -8.06
N LEU A 175 2.82 13.00 -8.00
CA LEU A 175 1.38 13.16 -7.92
C LEU A 175 0.87 14.02 -9.06
N GLU A 176 -0.14 13.51 -9.77
CA GLU A 176 -0.87 14.22 -10.80
C GLU A 176 -2.33 14.41 -10.36
N ILE A 177 -2.83 15.65 -10.42
CA ILE A 177 -4.22 15.99 -10.13
C ILE A 177 -4.84 16.67 -11.34
N VAL A 178 -5.95 16.12 -11.83
CA VAL A 178 -6.74 16.69 -12.93
C VAL A 178 -8.08 17.15 -12.38
N THR A 179 -8.39 18.44 -12.53
CA THR A 179 -9.68 19.01 -12.12
C THR A 179 -10.52 19.43 -13.32
N SER A 180 -11.83 19.22 -13.20
CA SER A 180 -12.81 19.59 -14.21
C SER A 180 -13.15 21.08 -14.12
N GLY A 181 -12.96 21.82 -15.23
CA GLY A 181 -13.25 23.25 -15.32
C GLY A 181 -12.05 24.15 -15.67
N GLY A 182 -10.84 23.59 -15.79
CA GLY A 182 -9.65 24.38 -16.13
C GLY A 182 -8.55 23.68 -16.92
N GLY A 183 -8.57 22.36 -17.10
CA GLY A 183 -7.56 21.64 -17.90
C GLY A 183 -6.13 21.73 -17.36
N VAL A 184 -5.94 22.25 -16.14
CA VAL A 184 -4.65 22.32 -15.47
C VAL A 184 -4.46 21.01 -14.73
N ALA A 185 -3.51 20.20 -15.20
CA ALA A 185 -2.93 19.14 -14.40
C ALA A 185 -1.94 19.78 -13.43
N LEU A 186 -2.16 19.59 -12.12
CA LEU A 186 -1.14 19.88 -11.12
C LEU A 186 -0.26 18.65 -11.02
N GLU A 187 1.04 18.83 -11.26
CA GLU A 187 2.03 17.78 -11.10
C GLU A 187 3.01 18.21 -10.01
N ASP A 188 3.26 17.32 -9.07
CA ASP A 188 4.30 17.49 -8.06
C ASP A 188 5.14 16.22 -7.97
N SER A 189 6.41 16.37 -7.61
CA SER A 189 7.34 15.28 -7.36
C SER A 189 8.12 15.56 -6.09
N SER A 190 7.98 14.67 -5.11
CA SER A 190 8.64 14.76 -3.82
C SER A 190 9.62 13.60 -3.63
N PHE A 191 10.67 13.86 -2.85
CA PHE A 191 11.60 12.84 -2.37
C PHE A 191 11.70 12.95 -0.85
N GLY A 192 11.75 11.81 -0.17
CA GLY A 192 11.78 11.81 1.28
C GLY A 192 12.05 10.44 1.86
N ALA A 193 11.87 10.35 3.18
CA ALA A 193 12.10 9.15 3.95
C ALA A 193 10.78 8.55 4.43
N PHE A 194 10.77 7.25 4.67
CA PHE A 194 9.67 6.58 5.34
C PHE A 194 10.19 5.63 6.40
N ALA A 195 9.37 5.42 7.41
CA ALA A 195 9.61 4.45 8.46
C ALA A 195 8.28 3.80 8.86
N GLY A 196 8.32 2.51 9.14
CA GLY A 196 7.13 1.78 9.51
C GLY A 196 7.40 0.66 10.50
N LEU A 197 6.29 0.27 11.13
CA LEU A 197 6.22 -0.82 12.09
C LEU A 197 5.19 -1.82 11.57
N LEU A 198 5.58 -3.09 11.62
CA LEU A 198 4.72 -4.21 11.31
C LEU A 198 4.71 -5.17 12.50
N MET A 199 3.53 -5.48 13.01
CA MET A 199 3.33 -6.45 14.07
C MET A 199 2.58 -7.66 13.52
N LYS A 200 3.22 -8.84 13.61
CA LYS A 200 2.52 -10.11 13.42
C LYS A 200 1.73 -10.42 14.69
N VAL A 201 0.41 -10.40 14.62
CA VAL A 201 -0.47 -10.69 15.77
C VAL A 201 -0.62 -12.20 15.94
N ASN A 202 -0.72 -12.93 14.84
CA ASN A 202 -0.70 -14.39 14.79
C ASN A 202 -0.09 -14.84 13.44
N GLN A 203 -0.14 -16.15 13.14
CA GLN A 203 0.44 -16.70 11.89
C GLN A 203 -0.23 -16.19 10.60
N LYS A 204 -1.43 -15.62 10.69
CA LYS A 204 -2.26 -15.20 9.54
C LYS A 204 -2.64 -13.73 9.56
N THR A 205 -2.47 -13.03 10.67
CA THR A 205 -2.93 -11.65 10.86
C THR A 205 -1.78 -10.76 11.24
N GLU A 206 -1.69 -9.66 10.52
CA GLU A 206 -0.66 -8.66 10.68
C GLU A 206 -1.28 -7.28 10.71
N VAL A 207 -0.71 -6.39 11.53
CA VAL A 207 -1.14 -5.01 11.65
C VAL A 207 0.11 -4.14 11.55
N GLY A 208 0.02 -3.00 10.90
CA GLY A 208 1.09 -2.05 10.98
C GLY A 208 0.70 -0.64 10.62
N ALA A 209 1.71 0.22 10.75
CA ALA A 209 1.63 1.63 10.46
C ALA A 209 2.89 2.06 9.72
N GLU A 210 2.74 2.98 8.78
CA GLU A 210 3.83 3.64 8.07
C GLU A 210 3.66 5.14 8.19
N LEU A 211 4.77 5.83 8.47
CA LEU A 211 4.90 7.27 8.38
C LEU A 211 5.83 7.60 7.22
N ARG A 212 5.37 8.44 6.31
CA ARG A 212 6.17 9.01 5.22
C ARG A 212 6.43 10.48 5.53
N LEU A 213 7.70 10.83 5.57
CA LEU A 213 8.23 12.19 5.73
C LEU A 213 8.82 12.60 4.38
N LEU A 214 7.94 13.12 3.53
CA LEU A 214 8.27 13.74 2.26
C LEU A 214 8.23 15.27 2.47
N ASP A 215 8.24 16.06 1.40
CA ASP A 215 7.73 17.44 1.41
C ASP A 215 6.21 17.51 1.80
N GLN A 216 5.64 16.39 2.23
CA GLN A 216 4.32 16.16 2.80
C GLN A 216 4.41 15.15 3.96
N THR A 217 3.44 15.18 4.88
CA THR A 217 3.29 14.13 5.90
C THR A 217 2.19 13.16 5.48
N ALA A 218 2.53 11.90 5.25
CA ALA A 218 1.52 10.86 5.01
C ALA A 218 1.59 9.78 6.09
N LEU A 219 0.42 9.38 6.57
CA LEU A 219 0.24 8.36 7.59
C LEU A 219 -0.65 7.28 7.03
N SER A 220 -0.23 6.04 7.21
CA SER A 220 -0.97 4.91 6.69
C SER A 220 -1.05 3.79 7.71
N PHE A 221 -2.23 3.21 7.84
CA PHE A 221 -2.51 2.07 8.71
C PHE A 221 -2.96 0.90 7.86
N TYR A 222 -2.57 -0.31 8.24
CA TYR A 222 -3.00 -1.50 7.52
C TYR A 222 -3.23 -2.67 8.46
N VAL A 223 -4.15 -3.52 8.04
CA VAL A 223 -4.41 -4.83 8.63
C VAL A 223 -4.44 -5.83 7.48
N ALA A 224 -3.52 -6.79 7.50
CA ALA A 224 -3.39 -7.79 6.45
C ALA A 224 -3.69 -9.20 6.97
N PHE A 225 -4.27 -10.00 6.09
CA PHE A 225 -4.48 -11.42 6.28
C PHE A 225 -3.70 -12.20 5.23
N ALA A 226 -2.87 -13.14 5.69
CA ALA A 226 -2.13 -14.06 4.83
C ALA A 226 -2.95 -15.35 4.59
N PHE A 227 -2.96 -15.82 3.34
CA PHE A 227 -3.80 -16.92 2.88
C PHE A 227 -3.00 -17.95 2.09
#